data_AF-A0A6C0KZ49-F1
#
_entry.id   AF-A0A6C0KZ49-F1
#
_cell.length_a   1.000
_cell.length_b   1.000
_cell.length_c   1.000
_cell.angle_alpha   90.00
_cell.angle_beta   90.00
_cell.angle_gamma   90.00
#
_symmetry.space_group_name_H-M   'P 1'
#
loop_
_entity.id
_entity.type
_entity.pdbx_description
1 polymer ?
#
loop_
_entity_poly.entity_id
_entity_poly.type
_entity_poly.pdbx_seq_one_letter_code
_entity_poly.pdbx_strand_id
1 'polypeptide(L)'
;MNIKINKYFVCEILEQYLSQLGFYYVANKSNKKKIVELFHSMPFFFFDQNVQNILYKVIQKNNITAYIDSNETMKHLCFNIYKDFCSNLNYPCKNFQDFYDSILFKLTSDKYYMKKMKHNHIHSFIFSILFIGILCVYYTLTKRLYP
;
A
#
# COMPACT_ATOMS: atom_id res chain seq x y z
N MET A 1 19.26 29.06 -3.86
CA MET A 1 18.52 28.84 -2.60
C MET A 1 18.41 27.33 -2.41
N ASN A 2 19.08 26.76 -1.40
CA ASN A 2 19.15 25.31 -1.21
C ASN A 2 17.97 24.88 -0.33
N ILE A 3 16.80 24.67 -0.96
CA ILE A 3 15.60 24.23 -0.24
C ILE A 3 15.80 22.77 0.11
N LYS A 4 16.01 22.47 1.39
CA LYS A 4 16.14 21.09 1.88
C LYS A 4 14.76 20.44 1.84
N ILE A 5 14.46 19.75 0.74
CA ILE A 5 13.15 19.15 0.53
C ILE A 5 12.89 18.02 1.53
N ASN A 6 11.66 18.00 2.05
CA ASN A 6 11.24 17.00 3.02
C ASN A 6 11.08 15.64 2.32
N LYS A 7 12.01 14.73 2.62
CA LYS A 7 12.02 13.35 2.08
C LYS A 7 10.70 12.62 2.34
N TYR A 8 10.09 12.82 3.51
CA TYR A 8 8.80 12.23 3.85
C TYR A 8 7.73 12.61 2.83
N PHE A 9 7.60 13.90 2.55
CA PHE A 9 6.60 14.43 1.63
C PHE A 9 6.79 13.89 0.21
N VAL A 10 8.04 13.82 -0.27
CA VAL A 10 8.35 13.27 -1.60
C VAL A 10 8.00 11.80 -1.68
N CYS A 11 8.41 11.00 -0.68
CA CYS A 11 8.10 9.58 -0.62
C CYS A 11 6.59 9.32 -0.50
N GLU A 12 5.87 10.11 0.30
CA GLU A 12 4.41 9.99 0.45
C GLU A 12 3.67 10.34 -0.85
N ILE A 13 4.03 11.42 -1.53
CA ILE A 13 3.42 11.76 -2.81
C ILE A 13 3.68 10.69 -3.86
N LEU A 14 4.94 10.25 -3.95
CA LEU A 14 5.31 9.22 -4.92
C LEU A 14 4.59 7.90 -4.62
N GLU A 15 4.47 7.53 -3.35
CA GLU A 15 3.68 6.38 -2.90
C GLU A 15 2.24 6.48 -3.39
N GLN A 16 1.57 7.59 -3.08
CA GLN A 16 0.16 7.79 -3.43
C GLN A 16 -0.05 7.74 -4.95
N TYR A 17 0.83 8.37 -5.72
CA TYR A 17 0.72 8.40 -7.18
C TYR A 17 0.95 7.01 -7.79
N LEU A 18 2.03 6.34 -7.40
CA LEU A 18 2.41 5.04 -7.95
C LEU A 18 1.43 3.94 -7.54
N SER A 19 0.94 3.96 -6.30
CA SER A 19 -0.06 3.00 -5.86
C SER A 19 -1.36 3.17 -6.67
N GLN A 20 -1.77 4.41 -6.99
CA GLN A 20 -3.00 4.65 -7.74
C GLN A 20 -2.84 4.22 -9.19
N LEU A 21 -1.70 4.58 -9.78
CA LEU A 21 -1.33 4.17 -11.12
C LEU A 21 -1.32 2.65 -11.24
N GLY A 22 -0.67 1.94 -10.30
CA GLY A 22 -0.63 0.48 -10.28
C GLY A 22 -2.01 -0.13 -10.14
N PHE A 23 -2.84 0.37 -9.22
CA PHE A 23 -4.15 -0.20 -8.93
C PHE A 23 -5.14 -0.05 -10.10
N TYR A 24 -5.18 1.13 -10.73
CA TYR A 24 -6.14 1.46 -11.77
C TYR A 24 -5.66 1.21 -13.20
N TYR A 25 -4.43 0.74 -13.39
CA TYR A 25 -3.89 0.50 -14.73
C TYR A 25 -4.69 -0.58 -15.47
N VAL A 26 -5.10 -0.26 -16.70
CA VAL A 26 -5.73 -1.23 -17.61
C VAL A 26 -4.83 -1.39 -18.82
N ALA A 27 -4.34 -2.60 -19.04
CA ALA A 27 -3.44 -2.90 -20.15
C ALA A 27 -4.22 -2.83 -21.48
N ASN A 28 -3.97 -1.78 -22.26
CA ASN A 28 -4.44 -1.66 -23.64
C ASN A 28 -3.39 -0.90 -24.46
N LYS A 29 -3.50 -0.96 -25.80
CA LYS A 29 -2.50 -0.38 -26.72
C LYS A 29 -2.24 1.11 -26.46
N SER A 30 -3.28 1.89 -26.16
CA SER A 30 -3.16 3.32 -25.88
C SER A 30 -2.45 3.58 -24.55
N ASN A 31 -2.87 2.88 -23.50
CA ASN A 31 -2.32 3.03 -22.14
C ASN A 31 -0.86 2.59 -22.06
N LYS A 32 -0.47 1.52 -22.77
CA LYS A 32 0.92 1.03 -22.85
C LYS A 32 1.88 2.11 -23.35
N LYS A 33 1.49 2.89 -24.36
CA LYS A 33 2.33 3.99 -24.86
C LYS A 33 2.38 5.15 -23.86
N LYS A 34 1.21 5.59 -23.38
CA LYS A 34 1.09 6.72 -22.45
C LYS A 34 1.81 6.48 -21.13
N ILE A 35 1.84 5.24 -20.63
CA ILE A 35 2.46 4.95 -19.34
C ILE A 35 3.98 5.08 -19.39
N VAL A 36 4.59 4.72 -20.52
CA VAL A 36 6.04 4.89 -20.73
C VAL A 36 6.39 6.38 -20.73
N GLU A 37 5.63 7.18 -21.48
CA GLU A 37 5.79 8.65 -21.51
C GLU A 37 5.58 9.26 -20.11
N LEU A 38 4.60 8.76 -19.36
CA LEU A 38 4.32 9.21 -18.01
C LEU A 38 5.48 8.92 -17.06
N PHE A 39 6.04 7.71 -17.07
CA PHE A 39 7.19 7.40 -16.23
C PHE A 39 8.42 8.22 -16.61
N HIS A 40 8.68 8.46 -17.90
CA HIS A 40 9.81 9.29 -18.31
C HIS A 40 9.64 10.77 -17.94
N SER A 41 8.40 11.27 -17.87
CA SER A 41 8.10 12.64 -17.43
C SER A 41 8.01 12.80 -15.91
N MET A 42 7.75 11.72 -15.17
CA MET A 42 7.52 11.72 -13.73
C MET A 42 8.60 12.43 -12.89
N PRO A 43 9.92 12.27 -13.15
CA PRO A 43 10.95 12.99 -12.41
C PRO A 43 10.73 14.50 -12.40
N PHE A 44 10.32 15.07 -13.53
CA PHE A 44 10.19 16.51 -13.73
C PHE A 44 9.01 17.14 -12.99
N PHE A 45 8.15 16.36 -12.33
CA PHE A 45 7.13 16.90 -11.42
C PHE A 45 7.69 17.36 -10.07
N PHE A 46 8.93 17.00 -9.73
CA PHE A 46 9.59 17.44 -8.52
C PHE A 46 10.50 18.65 -8.80
N PHE A 47 10.48 19.66 -7.94
CA PHE A 47 11.35 20.84 -8.09
C PHE A 47 12.81 20.60 -7.70
N ASP A 48 13.10 19.57 -6.90
CA ASP A 48 14.46 19.25 -6.46
C ASP A 48 15.21 18.43 -7.51
N GLN A 49 16.37 18.93 -7.93
CA GLN A 49 17.18 18.26 -8.94
C GLN A 49 17.78 16.93 -8.45
N ASN A 50 18.09 16.77 -7.16
CA ASN A 50 18.57 15.49 -6.63
C ASN A 50 17.45 14.44 -6.66
N VAL A 51 16.23 14.82 -6.27
CA VAL A 51 15.04 13.95 -6.36
C VAL A 51 14.78 13.55 -7.81
N GLN A 52 14.80 14.51 -8.75
CA GLN A 52 14.66 14.24 -10.18
C GLN A 52 15.69 13.20 -10.64
N ASN A 53 16.97 13.42 -10.33
CA ASN A 53 18.06 12.54 -10.75
C ASN A 53 17.95 11.13 -10.17
N ILE A 54 17.58 11.01 -8.89
CA ILE A 54 17.39 9.72 -8.24
C ILE A 54 16.22 8.98 -8.90
N LEU A 55 15.06 9.64 -9.05
CA LEU A 55 13.88 9.02 -9.63
C LEU A 55 14.11 8.62 -11.09
N TYR A 56 14.79 9.46 -11.87
CA TYR A 56 15.15 9.14 -13.25
C TYR A 56 16.01 7.87 -13.34
N LYS A 57 17.05 7.73 -12.50
CA LYS A 57 17.88 6.53 -12.44
C LYS A 57 17.09 5.28 -12.02
N VAL A 58 16.20 5.43 -11.04
CA VAL A 58 15.34 4.33 -10.59
C VAL A 58 14.40 3.86 -11.70
N ILE A 59 13.81 4.79 -12.45
CA ILE A 59 12.91 4.48 -13.56
C ILE A 59 13.67 3.78 -14.70
N GLN A 60 14.87 4.25 -15.04
CA GLN A 60 15.71 3.58 -16.04
C GLN A 60 16.09 2.15 -15.64
N LYS A 61 16.40 1.92 -14.36
CA LYS A 61 16.75 0.59 -13.84
C LYS A 61 15.60 -0.42 -13.95
N ASN A 62 14.35 0.03 -13.77
CA ASN A 62 13.19 -0.86 -13.64
C ASN A 62 12.54 -1.29 -14.97
N ASN A 63 13.15 -0.96 -16.12
CA ASN A 63 12.70 -1.33 -17.49
C ASN A 63 11.16 -1.41 -17.65
N ILE A 64 10.51 -0.26 -17.73
CA ILE A 64 9.03 -0.10 -17.73
C ILE A 64 8.35 -1.07 -18.71
N THR A 65 8.87 -1.21 -19.93
CA THR A 65 8.24 -1.97 -21.02
C THR A 65 8.03 -3.45 -20.69
N ALA A 66 8.83 -4.01 -19.78
CA ALA A 66 8.67 -5.39 -19.33
C ALA A 66 7.45 -5.61 -18.42
N TYR A 67 6.82 -4.55 -17.93
CA TYR A 67 5.77 -4.61 -16.89
C TYR A 67 4.41 -4.04 -17.32
N ILE A 68 4.29 -3.51 -18.55
CA ILE A 68 3.07 -2.82 -19.02
C ILE A 68 1.99 -3.75 -19.59
N ASP A 69 2.23 -5.06 -19.63
CA ASP A 69 1.34 -6.01 -20.29
C ASP A 69 0.14 -6.44 -19.45
N SER A 70 0.21 -6.29 -18.13
CA SER A 70 -0.90 -6.60 -17.21
C SER A 70 -0.99 -5.58 -16.06
N ASN A 71 -2.13 -5.57 -15.38
CA ASN A 71 -2.30 -4.76 -14.16
C ASN A 71 -1.39 -5.27 -13.02
N GLU A 72 -1.30 -6.59 -12.82
CA GLU A 72 -0.43 -7.16 -11.76
C GLU A 72 1.05 -6.84 -11.97
N THR A 73 1.57 -6.96 -13.20
CA THR A 73 2.96 -6.57 -13.50
C THR A 73 3.20 -5.07 -13.29
N MET A 74 2.21 -4.23 -13.64
CA MET A 74 2.28 -2.80 -13.36
C MET A 74 2.30 -2.50 -11.86
N LYS A 75 1.51 -3.24 -11.05
CA LYS A 75 1.55 -3.09 -9.60
C LYS A 75 2.93 -3.38 -9.02
N HIS A 76 3.59 -4.42 -9.50
CA HIS A 76 4.96 -4.73 -9.11
C HIS A 76 5.96 -3.65 -9.55
N LEU A 77 5.84 -3.13 -10.77
CA LEU A 77 6.68 -2.03 -11.24
C LEU A 77 6.56 -0.80 -10.33
N CYS A 78 5.33 -0.37 -10.03
CA CYS A 78 5.06 0.78 -9.19
C CYS A 78 5.67 0.63 -7.79
N PHE A 79 5.50 -0.55 -7.20
CA PHE A 79 6.09 -0.85 -5.90
C PHE A 79 7.63 -0.87 -5.96
N ASN A 80 8.22 -1.47 -6.99
CA ASN A 80 9.67 -1.54 -7.15
C ASN A 80 10.29 -0.16 -7.31
N ILE A 81 9.69 0.72 -8.12
CA ILE A 81 10.11 2.12 -8.27
C ILE A 81 10.04 2.84 -6.92
N TYR A 82 8.93 2.73 -6.20
CA TYR A 82 8.78 3.33 -4.87
C TYR A 82 9.86 2.84 -3.89
N LYS A 83 10.07 1.52 -3.82
CA LYS A 83 11.02 0.86 -2.91
C LYS A 83 12.46 1.28 -3.21
N ASP A 84 12.85 1.24 -4.48
CA ASP A 84 14.18 1.64 -4.93
C ASP A 84 14.41 3.13 -4.66
N PHE A 85 13.41 3.98 -4.90
CA PHE A 85 13.50 5.41 -4.65
C PHE A 85 13.68 5.73 -3.16
N CYS A 86 12.85 5.15 -2.28
CA CYS A 86 12.97 5.34 -0.83
C CYS A 86 14.30 4.81 -0.29
N SER A 87 14.79 3.68 -0.81
CA SER A 87 16.10 3.12 -0.45
C SER A 87 17.23 4.08 -0.80
N ASN A 88 17.22 4.70 -2.00
CA ASN A 88 18.22 5.70 -2.40
C ASN A 88 18.19 6.98 -1.53
N LEU A 89 17.05 7.30 -0.92
CA LEU A 89 16.91 8.42 0.01
C LEU A 89 17.23 8.07 1.46
N ASN A 90 17.55 6.81 1.76
CA ASN A 90 17.64 6.25 3.12
C ASN A 90 16.36 6.52 3.93
N TYR A 91 15.19 6.28 3.31
CA TYR A 91 13.87 6.47 3.91
C TYR A 91 13.18 5.12 4.13
N PRO A 92 12.50 4.88 5.27
CA PRO A 92 11.79 3.63 5.54
C PRO A 92 10.72 3.36 4.48
N CYS A 93 10.73 2.16 3.92
CA CYS A 93 9.82 1.73 2.87
C CYS A 93 8.67 0.90 3.46
N LYS A 94 7.45 1.11 2.97
CA LYS A 94 6.33 0.18 3.22
C LYS A 94 6.55 -1.15 2.49
N ASN A 95 5.97 -2.22 3.02
CA ASN A 95 5.89 -3.49 2.29
C ASN A 95 4.83 -3.41 1.17
N PHE A 96 4.79 -4.41 0.29
CA PHE A 96 3.90 -4.42 -0.87
C PHE A 96 2.41 -4.33 -0.49
N GLN A 97 2.02 -5.02 0.58
CA GLN A 97 0.64 -5.02 1.05
C GLN A 97 0.24 -3.64 1.57
N ASP A 98 1.06 -3.05 2.44
CA ASP A 98 0.79 -1.74 3.04
C ASP A 98 0.78 -0.61 2.01
N PHE A 99 1.61 -0.73 0.96
CA PHE A 99 1.66 0.21 -0.16
C PHE A 99 0.30 0.33 -0.87
N TYR A 100 -0.36 -0.80 -1.15
CA TYR A 100 -1.68 -0.82 -1.82
C TYR A 100 -2.86 -0.71 -0.86
N ASP A 101 -2.70 -1.15 0.40
CA ASP A 101 -3.73 -1.00 1.42
C ASP A 101 -4.08 0.47 1.64
N SER A 102 -3.09 1.38 1.56
CA SER A 102 -3.30 2.83 1.70
C SER A 102 -4.38 3.39 0.75
N ILE A 103 -4.51 2.81 -0.44
CA ILE A 103 -5.51 3.17 -1.44
C ILE A 103 -6.86 2.57 -1.12
N LEU A 104 -6.89 1.28 -0.81
CA LEU A 104 -8.13 0.59 -0.40
C LEU A 104 -8.76 1.30 0.80
N PHE A 105 -7.94 1.71 1.77
CA PHE A 105 -8.37 2.50 2.92
C PHE A 105 -8.99 3.84 2.52
N LYS A 106 -8.36 4.60 1.61
CA LYS A 106 -8.89 5.90 1.14
C LYS A 106 -10.17 5.77 0.33
N LEU A 107 -10.36 4.67 -0.41
CA LEU A 107 -11.49 4.47 -1.31
C LEU A 107 -12.72 3.81 -0.65
N THR A 108 -12.52 3.03 0.41
CA THR A 108 -13.57 2.14 0.96
C THR A 108 -13.70 2.22 2.48
N SER A 109 -13.31 3.37 3.06
CA SER A 109 -13.02 3.61 4.49
C SER A 109 -13.81 2.74 5.45
N ASP A 110 -15.13 2.67 5.31
CA ASP A 110 -15.99 2.05 6.32
C ASP A 110 -16.05 0.51 6.17
N LYS A 111 -16.21 0.00 4.94
CA LYS A 111 -16.34 -1.45 4.70
C LYS A 111 -15.03 -2.19 4.87
N TYR A 112 -13.92 -1.57 4.44
CA TYR A 112 -12.60 -2.18 4.57
C TYR A 112 -12.10 -2.15 6.03
N TYR A 113 -12.34 -1.06 6.78
CA TYR A 113 -12.04 -0.98 8.21
C TYR A 113 -12.74 -2.09 9.00
N MET A 114 -14.05 -2.26 8.79
CA MET A 114 -14.80 -3.33 9.46
C MET A 114 -14.27 -4.73 9.11
N LYS A 115 -13.86 -4.96 7.85
CA LYS A 115 -13.35 -6.27 7.40
C LYS A 115 -11.96 -6.57 7.97
N LYS A 116 -11.04 -5.60 7.96
CA LYS A 116 -9.68 -5.75 8.49
C LYS A 116 -9.67 -5.84 10.02
N MET A 117 -10.49 -5.04 10.70
CA MET A 117 -10.67 -5.13 12.15
C MET A 117 -11.27 -6.49 12.55
N LYS A 118 -12.29 -6.98 11.84
CA LYS A 118 -12.81 -8.34 12.07
C LYS A 118 -11.72 -9.39 11.89
N HIS A 119 -10.92 -9.33 10.83
CA HIS A 119 -9.87 -10.32 10.60
C HIS A 119 -8.83 -10.37 11.72
N ASN A 120 -8.36 -9.21 12.17
CA ASN A 120 -7.34 -9.13 13.22
C ASN A 120 -7.86 -9.52 14.61
N HIS A 121 -9.17 -9.35 14.87
CA HIS A 121 -9.77 -9.62 16.18
C HIS A 121 -10.68 -10.86 16.21
N ILE A 122 -10.77 -11.64 15.13
CA ILE A 122 -11.59 -12.86 15.05
C ILE A 122 -11.20 -13.86 16.15
N HIS A 123 -9.90 -14.02 16.40
CA HIS A 123 -9.43 -14.94 17.44
C HIS A 123 -9.81 -14.47 18.85
N SER A 124 -9.65 -13.17 19.16
CA SER A 124 -10.06 -12.60 20.43
C SER A 124 -11.57 -12.66 20.65
N PHE A 125 -12.36 -12.47 19.59
CA PHE A 125 -13.82 -12.54 19.64
C PHE A 125 -14.32 -13.97 19.89
N ILE A 126 -13.78 -14.97 19.19
CA ILE A 126 -14.10 -16.39 19.40
C ILE A 126 -13.75 -16.81 20.84
N PHE A 127 -12.59 -16.40 21.34
CA PHE A 127 -12.15 -16.70 22.70
C PHE A 127 -13.10 -16.10 23.76
N SER A 128 -13.58 -14.87 23.53
CA SER A 128 -14.51 -14.20 24.43
C SER A 128 -15.87 -14.91 24.52
N ILE A 129 -16.40 -15.39 23.38
CA ILE A 129 -17.66 -16.14 23.35
C ILE A 129 -17.52 -17.49 24.07
N LEU A 130 -16.42 -18.20 23.84
CA LEU A 130 -16.12 -19.46 24.53
C LEU A 130 -16.06 -19.26 26.05
N PHE A 131 -15.38 -18.20 26.50
CA PHE A 131 -15.27 -17.88 27.92
C PHE A 131 -16.63 -17.55 28.56
N ILE A 132 -17.46 -16.74 27.89
CA ILE A 132 -18.83 -16.45 28.35
C ILE A 132 -19.67 -17.73 28.41
N GLY A 133 -19.55 -18.60 27.41
CA GLY A 133 -20.24 -19.90 27.39
C GLY A 133 -19.87 -20.77 28.59
N ILE A 134 -18.59 -20.85 28.93
CA ILE A 134 -18.09 -21.60 30.10
C ILE A 134 -18.66 -21.00 31.40
N LEU A 135 -18.68 -19.67 31.54
CA LEU A 135 -19.24 -19.01 32.71
C LEU A 135 -20.75 -19.26 32.86
N CYS A 136 -21.51 -19.23 31.77
CA CYS A 136 -22.95 -19.54 31.79
C CYS A 136 -23.22 -21.01 32.18
N VAL A 137 -22.44 -21.95 31.65
CA VAL A 137 -22.54 -23.38 32.00
C VAL A 137 -22.16 -23.59 33.47
N TYR A 138 -21.07 -22.97 33.93
CA TYR A 138 -20.68 -23.02 35.34
C TYR A 138 -21.77 -22.47 36.25
N TYR A 139 -22.30 -21.28 35.96
CA TYR A 139 -23.36 -20.66 36.75
C TYR A 139 -24.64 -21.51 36.82
N THR A 140 -25.06 -22.09 35.70
CA THR A 140 -26.24 -22.98 35.66
C THR A 140 -26.02 -24.29 36.42
N LEU A 141 -24.82 -24.87 36.35
CA LEU A 141 -24.47 -26.06 37.14
C LEU A 141 -24.40 -25.75 38.63
N THR A 142 -23.76 -24.66 39.02
CA THR A 142 -23.64 -24.26 40.44
C THR A 142 -25.00 -23.94 41.04
N LYS A 143 -25.87 -23.21 40.33
CA LYS A 143 -27.26 -22.94 40.75
C LYS A 143 -28.11 -24.22 40.89
N ARG A 144 -27.81 -25.26 40.11
CA ARG A 144 -28.51 -26.56 40.18
C ARG A 144 -27.98 -27.45 41.31
N LEU A 145 -26.69 -27.35 41.63
CA LEU A 145 -26.04 -28.14 42.68
C LEU A 145 -26.19 -27.52 44.08
N TYR A 146 -26.35 -26.21 44.17
CA TYR A 146 -26.55 -25.45 45.41
C TYR A 146 -27.75 -24.50 45.24
N PRO A 147 -29.00 -24.98 45.41
CA PRO A 147 -30.20 -24.14 45.37
C PRO A 147 -30.33 -23.22 46.59
#